data_AF-A0A2D7GAP8-F1
#
_entry.id   AF-A0A2D7GAP8-F1
#
_cell.length_a   1.000
_cell.length_b   1.000
_cell.length_c   1.000
_cell.angle_alpha   90.00
_cell.angle_beta   90.00
_cell.angle_gamma   90.00
#
_symmetry.space_group_name_H-M   'P 1'
#
loop_
_entity.id
_entity.type
_entity.pdbx_description
1 polymer ?
#
loop_
_entity_poly.entity_id
_entity_poly.type
_entity_poly.pdbx_seq_one_letter_code
_entity_poly.pdbx_strand_id
1 'polypeptide(L)' 'MLSEIYNAAGLTENDRSRMSSYIEGEDEFYGSEAYGKLYEYFAFETCEMPYGTAKARDGDPECWILEYLEAHA' A
#
# COMPACT_ATOMS: atom_id res chain seq x y z
N MET A 1 -11.74 4.22 -7.69
CA MET A 1 -11.25 3.83 -6.36
C MET A 1 -9.82 3.36 -6.39
N LEU A 2 -9.49 2.09 -6.66
CA LEU A 2 -8.07 1.65 -6.67
C LEU A 2 -7.19 2.39 -7.69
N SER A 3 -7.70 2.59 -8.90
CA SER A 3 -6.96 3.34 -9.94
C SER A 3 -6.63 4.77 -9.53
N GLU A 4 -7.49 5.42 -8.73
CA GLU A 4 -7.27 6.77 -8.22
C GLU A 4 -6.20 6.76 -7.13
N ILE A 5 -6.26 5.81 -6.20
CA ILE A 5 -5.22 5.60 -5.16
C ILE A 5 -3.87 5.35 -5.83
N TYR A 6 -3.81 4.42 -6.79
CA TYR A 6 -2.58 4.10 -7.50
C TYR A 6 -2.02 5.29 -8.29
N ASN A 7 -2.89 6.10 -8.91
CA ASN A 7 -2.47 7.32 -9.57
C ASN A 7 -1.91 8.33 -8.57
N ALA A 8 -2.60 8.55 -7.45
CA ALA A 8 -2.22 9.52 -6.42
C ALA A 8 -0.91 9.14 -5.73
N ALA A 9 -0.73 7.86 -5.40
CA ALA A 9 0.51 7.32 -4.84
C ALA A 9 1.65 7.20 -5.86
N GLY A 10 1.42 7.53 -7.13
CA GLY A 10 2.47 7.53 -8.16
C GLY A 10 2.87 6.14 -8.66
N LEU A 11 2.00 5.13 -8.54
CA LEU A 11 2.27 3.80 -9.07
C LEU A 11 2.28 3.82 -10.61
N THR A 12 3.34 3.29 -11.19
CA THR A 12 3.50 3.03 -12.62
C THR A 12 2.71 1.79 -13.06
N GLU A 13 2.63 1.54 -14.37
CA GLU A 13 2.03 0.30 -14.89
C GLU A 13 2.75 -0.95 -14.37
N ASN A 14 4.08 -0.89 -14.22
CA ASN A 14 4.87 -2.01 -13.71
C ASN A 14 4.54 -2.30 -12.24
N ASP A 15 4.42 -1.26 -11.41
CA ASP A 15 4.00 -1.42 -10.01
C ASP A 15 2.62 -2.09 -9.92
N ARG A 16 1.67 -1.60 -10.73
CA ARG A 16 0.27 -2.08 -10.74
C ARG A 16 0.14 -3.52 -11.19
N SER A 17 1.00 -3.96 -12.11
CA SER A 17 0.94 -5.31 -12.69
C SER A 17 1.05 -6.43 -11.64
N ARG A 18 1.64 -6.13 -10.48
CA ARG A 18 1.83 -7.08 -9.37
C ARG A 18 0.91 -6.85 -8.18
N MET A 19 0.09 -5.79 -8.19
CA MET A 19 -0.76 -5.48 -7.03
C MET A 19 -1.77 -6.58 -6.72
N SER A 20 -2.28 -7.29 -7.72
CA SER A 20 -3.18 -8.43 -7.50
C SER A 20 -2.48 -9.55 -6.72
N SER A 21 -1.27 -9.95 -7.14
CA SER A 21 -0.53 -11.03 -6.47
C SER A 21 -0.09 -10.64 -5.06
N TYR A 22 0.19 -9.36 -4.81
CA TYR A 22 0.44 -8.85 -3.46
C TYR A 22 -0.80 -8.95 -2.55
N ILE A 23 -1.98 -8.51 -3.05
CA ILE A 23 -3.23 -8.55 -2.28
C ILE A 23 -3.65 -10.00 -2.00
N GLU A 24 -3.47 -10.90 -2.96
CA GLU A 24 -3.79 -12.33 -2.82
C GLU A 24 -2.75 -13.10 -1.98
N GLY A 25 -1.65 -12.44 -1.58
CA GLY A 25 -0.57 -13.05 -0.80
C GLY A 25 0.28 -14.06 -1.58
N GLU A 26 0.24 -14.00 -2.92
CA GLU A 26 1.02 -14.86 -3.80
C GLU A 26 2.48 -14.39 -3.95
N ASP A 27 2.72 -13.08 -3.80
CA ASP A 27 4.03 -12.43 -3.90
C ASP A 27 4.36 -11.60 -2.65
N GLU A 28 5.67 -11.40 -2.38
CA GLU A 28 6.15 -10.52 -1.31
C GLU A 28 5.95 -9.04 -1.69
N PHE A 29 5.14 -8.32 -0.91
CA PHE A 29 4.84 -6.90 -1.14
C PHE A 29 5.89 -5.99 -0.47
N TYR A 30 6.29 -6.30 0.77
CA TYR A 30 7.35 -5.58 1.46
C TYR A 30 8.65 -5.55 0.64
N GLY A 31 9.26 -4.37 0.55
CA GLY A 31 10.46 -4.15 -0.26
C GLY A 31 10.22 -3.92 -1.76
N SER A 32 8.98 -4.03 -2.24
CA SER A 32 8.63 -3.60 -3.60
C SER A 32 8.61 -2.07 -3.74
N GLU A 33 8.75 -1.58 -4.98
CA GLU A 33 8.54 -0.15 -5.26
C GLU A 33 7.10 0.29 -4.95
N ALA A 34 6.12 -0.58 -5.20
CA ALA A 34 4.73 -0.32 -4.88
C ALA A 34 4.52 -0.11 -3.38
N TYR A 35 5.16 -0.91 -2.53
CA TYR A 35 5.12 -0.73 -1.07
C TYR A 35 5.66 0.64 -0.66
N GLY A 36 6.85 1.02 -1.15
CA GLY A 36 7.44 2.31 -0.78
C GLY A 36 6.53 3.50 -1.16
N LYS A 37 5.95 3.46 -2.36
CA LYS A 37 5.05 4.50 -2.87
C LYS A 37 3.74 4.58 -2.08
N LEU A 38 3.11 3.44 -1.81
CA LEU A 38 1.87 3.38 -1.03
C LEU A 38 2.10 3.74 0.44
N TYR A 39 3.23 3.32 1.01
CA TYR A 39 3.62 3.69 2.37
C TYR A 39 3.78 5.21 2.49
N GLU A 40 4.51 5.87 1.58
CA GLU A 40 4.66 7.33 1.59
C GLU A 40 3.30 8.04 1.48
N TYR A 41 2.49 7.62 0.50
CA TYR A 41 1.16 8.17 0.26
C TYR A 41 0.24 8.07 1.47
N PHE A 42 0.15 6.89 2.10
CA PHE A 42 -0.75 6.68 3.22
C PHE A 42 -0.22 7.21 4.55
N ALA A 43 1.10 7.14 4.79
CA ALA A 43 1.69 7.54 6.07
C ALA A 43 1.93 9.06 6.17
N PHE A 44 2.23 9.73 5.05
CA PHE A 44 2.70 11.12 5.10
C PHE A 44 1.92 12.08 4.21
N GLU A 45 1.47 11.66 3.02
CA GLU A 45 0.74 12.57 2.13
C GLU A 45 -0.73 12.74 2.55
N THR A 46 -1.42 11.61 2.77
CA THR A 46 -2.83 11.60 3.20
C THR A 46 -2.98 11.55 4.72
N CYS A 47 -1.97 11.01 5.42
CA CYS A 47 -2.01 10.72 6.86
C CYS A 47 -3.18 9.78 7.27
N GLU A 48 -3.67 8.94 6.35
CA GLU A 48 -4.71 7.95 6.64
C GLU A 48 -4.17 6.76 7.45
N MET A 49 -2.92 6.35 7.19
CA MET A 49 -2.27 5.30 7.98
C MET A 49 -1.96 5.84 9.39
N PRO A 50 -2.45 5.19 10.46
CA PRO A 50 -2.16 5.62 11.81
C PRO A 50 -0.65 5.65 12.07
N TYR A 51 -0.15 6.72 12.71
CA TYR A 51 1.28 6.88 12.99
C TYR A 51 1.88 5.69 13.76
N GLY A 52 1.13 5.11 14.70
CA GLY A 52 1.54 3.91 15.43
C GLY A 52 1.77 2.70 14.52
N THR A 53 0.91 2.51 13.52
CA THR A 53 1.04 1.47 12.50
C THR A 53 2.22 1.77 11.58
N ALA A 54 2.36 3.00 11.07
CA ALA A 54 3.50 3.40 10.24
C ALA A 54 4.86 3.17 10.93
N LYS A 55 4.90 3.30 12.27
CA LYS A 55 6.10 3.02 13.08
C LYS A 55 6.24 1.54 13.51
N ALA A 56 5.41 0.64 12.99
CA ALA A 56 5.35 -0.76 13.36
C ALA A 56 5.19 -1.00 14.88
N ARG A 57 4.54 -0.07 15.59
CA ARG A 57 4.36 -0.12 17.05
C ARG A 57 3.03 -0.77 17.43
N ASP A 58 1.98 -0.37 16.73
CA ASP A 58 0.60 -0.73 17.05
C ASP A 58 -0.03 -1.66 15.97
N GLY A 59 0.72 -1.94 14.90
CA GLY A 59 0.33 -2.79 13.77
C GLY A 59 1.41 -2.80 12.68
N ASP A 60 1.23 -3.62 11.64
CA ASP A 60 2.17 -3.73 10.52
C ASP A 60 1.75 -2.82 9.34
N PRO A 61 2.64 -1.97 8.79
CA PRO A 61 2.32 -1.11 7.65
C PRO A 61 1.93 -1.87 6.38
N GLU A 62 2.61 -2.97 6.06
CA GLU A 62 2.32 -3.78 4.87
C GLU A 62 0.91 -4.38 4.99
N CYS A 63 0.60 -5.02 6.13
CA CYS A 63 -0.74 -5.56 6.38
C CYS A 63 -1.80 -4.47 6.25
N TRP A 64 -1.58 -3.31 6.87
CA TRP A 64 -2.54 -2.21 6.82
C TRP A 64 -2.80 -1.72 5.38
N ILE A 65 -1.76 -1.60 4.56
CA ILE A 65 -1.90 -1.19 3.16
C ILE A 65 -2.71 -2.23 2.38
N LEU A 66 -2.35 -3.51 2.48
CA LEU A 66 -3.02 -4.56 1.72
C LEU A 66 -4.49 -4.71 2.12
N GLU A 67 -4.79 -4.68 3.43
CA GLU A 67 -6.17 -4.71 3.95
C GLU A 67 -6.98 -3.48 3.49
N TYR A 68 -6.37 -2.28 3.50
CA TYR A 68 -7.03 -1.07 3.00
C TYR A 68 -7.36 -1.22 1.51
N LEU A 69 -6.42 -1.71 0.70
CA LEU A 69 -6.63 -1.89 -0.73
C LEU A 69 -7.69 -2.97 -1.01
N GLU A 70 -7.67 -4.09 -0.30
CA GLU A 70 -8.68 -5.15 -0.42
C GLU A 70 -10.08 -4.63 -0.08
N ALA A 71 -10.22 -3.79 0.95
CA ALA A 71 -11.50 -3.18 1.33
C ALA A 71 -12.05 -2.16 0.31
N HIS A 72 -11.21 -1.67 -0.63
CA HIS A 72 -11.56 -0.67 -1.64
C HIS A 72 -11.44 -1.17 -3.08
N ALA A 73 -11.25 -2.49 -3.26
CA ALA A 73 -11.24 -3.18 -4.55
C ALA A 73 -12.66 -3.33 -5.13
#